data_AF-A0A1H8VRW3-F1
#
_entry.id   AF-A0A1H8VRW3-F1
#
_cell.length_a   1.000
_cell.length_b   1.000
_cell.length_c   1.000
_cell.angle_alpha   90.00
_cell.angle_beta   90.00
_cell.angle_gamma   90.00
#
_symmetry.space_group_name_H-M   'P 1'
#
loop_
_entity.id
_entity.type
_entity.pdbx_description
1 polymer ?
#
loop_
_entity_poly.entity_id
_entity_poly.type
_entity_poly.pdbx_seq_one_letter_code
_entity_poly.pdbx_strand_id
1 'polypeptide(L)'
;MTEEKKDQVQEGGAEVYTFARPVTFEGEVYEKITLDFEKLDGNDALAVLRQYTAETKKEGYAQEMDREYQAYFVAKAAGVHVGLIKAASAKDFTKLTLRARNFLLF
;
A
#
# COMPACT_ATOMS: atom_id res chain seq x y z
N MET A 1 34.39 -2.90 -5.08
CA MET A 1 34.08 -4.31 -4.81
C MET A 1 32.57 -4.41 -4.76
N THR A 2 32.04 -5.00 -5.83
CA THR A 2 30.68 -5.53 -6.06
C THR A 2 29.49 -4.56 -5.99
N GLU A 3 29.00 -4.24 -7.19
CA GLU A 3 27.62 -3.81 -7.46
C GLU A 3 26.62 -4.87 -6.98
N GLU A 4 25.58 -4.45 -6.27
CA GLU A 4 24.32 -5.20 -6.22
C GLU A 4 23.24 -4.34 -6.89
N LYS A 5 23.10 -4.52 -8.20
CA LYS A 5 21.85 -4.24 -8.90
C LYS A 5 20.78 -5.13 -8.26
N LYS A 6 19.84 -4.53 -7.53
CA LYS A 6 18.61 -5.22 -7.15
C LYS A 6 17.79 -5.47 -8.41
N ASP A 7 17.69 -6.74 -8.77
CA ASP A 7 16.83 -7.28 -9.80
C ASP A 7 15.43 -6.67 -9.75
N GLN A 8 15.07 -5.94 -10.80
CA GLN A 8 13.68 -5.69 -11.15
C GLN A 8 13.31 -6.75 -12.17
N VAL A 9 12.83 -7.89 -11.69
CA VAL A 9 12.11 -8.83 -12.54
C VAL A 9 10.67 -8.35 -12.57
N GLN A 10 10.29 -7.70 -13.65
CA GLN A 10 8.91 -7.32 -13.94
C GLN A 10 8.38 -8.23 -15.04
N GLU A 11 7.73 -9.32 -14.61
CA GLU A 11 6.72 -10.03 -15.39
C GLU A 11 5.52 -10.24 -14.46
N GLY A 12 4.42 -9.53 -14.73
CA GLY A 12 3.25 -9.39 -13.85
C GLY A 12 3.23 -8.04 -13.14
N GLY A 13 2.06 -7.41 -13.01
CA GLY A 13 1.87 -6.07 -12.42
C GLY A 13 2.23 -5.91 -10.93
N ALA A 14 2.92 -6.90 -10.35
CA ALA A 14 3.32 -6.93 -8.95
C ALA A 14 4.75 -6.36 -8.74
N GLU A 15 4.89 -5.39 -7.83
CA GLU A 15 6.15 -4.77 -7.39
C GLU A 15 6.50 -5.20 -5.95
N VAL A 16 7.74 -5.64 -5.70
CA VAL A 16 8.22 -5.85 -4.32
C VAL A 16 8.73 -4.54 -3.73
N TYR A 17 8.08 -4.09 -2.65
CA TYR A 17 8.51 -2.94 -1.87
C TYR A 17 9.31 -3.39 -0.64
N THR A 18 10.59 -3.03 -0.56
CA THR A 18 11.41 -3.21 0.66
C THR A 18 11.28 -1.98 1.55
N PHE A 19 10.93 -2.17 2.82
CA PHE A 19 10.87 -1.07 3.79
C PHE A 19 12.27 -0.52 4.07
N ALA A 20 12.39 0.78 4.38
CA ALA A 20 13.67 1.36 4.76
C ALA A 20 14.18 0.81 6.11
N ARG A 21 13.27 0.38 6.98
CA ARG A 21 13.54 -0.35 8.23
C ARG A 21 12.45 -1.42 8.40
N PRO A 22 12.76 -2.60 8.96
CA PRO A 22 11.75 -3.61 9.24
C PRO A 22 10.62 -3.05 10.11
N VAL A 23 9.38 -3.46 9.81
CA VAL A 23 8.19 -3.05 10.56
C VAL A 23 7.72 -4.23 11.40
N THR A 24 7.63 -4.07 12.71
CA THR A 24 6.99 -5.07 13.59
C THR A 24 5.51 -4.74 13.71
N PHE A 25 4.65 -5.67 13.31
CA PHE A 25 3.19 -5.51 13.39
C PHE A 25 2.56 -6.84 13.82
N GLU A 26 1.72 -6.81 14.85
CA GLU A 26 1.05 -8.00 15.41
C GLU A 26 2.00 -9.16 15.77
N GLY A 27 3.22 -8.84 16.19
CA GLY A 27 4.25 -9.83 16.59
C GLY A 27 5.12 -10.33 15.42
N GLU A 28 4.78 -10.00 14.19
CA GLU A 28 5.52 -10.39 12.99
C GLU A 28 6.42 -9.26 12.49
N VAL A 29 7.57 -9.62 11.90
CA VAL A 29 8.55 -8.66 11.34
C VAL A 29 8.46 -8.66 9.82
N TYR A 30 8.17 -7.49 9.25
CA TYR A 30 8.02 -7.29 7.82
C TYR A 30 9.20 -6.47 7.27
N GLU A 31 10.00 -7.08 6.41
CA GLU A 31 11.07 -6.39 5.68
C GLU A 31 10.63 -5.91 4.29
N LYS A 32 9.63 -6.59 3.71
CA LYS A 32 9.09 -6.31 2.40
C LYS A 32 7.61 -6.67 2.31
N ILE A 33 6.92 -6.03 1.37
CA ILE A 33 5.57 -6.41 0.91
C ILE A 33 5.58 -6.50 -0.62
N THR A 34 4.70 -7.32 -1.18
CA THR A 34 4.45 -7.35 -2.63
C THR A 34 3.20 -6.53 -2.91
N LEU A 35 3.28 -5.53 -3.77
CA LEU A 35 2.17 -4.68 -4.17
C LEU A 35 1.71 -5.08 -5.57
N ASP A 36 0.46 -5.46 -5.72
CA ASP A 36 -0.12 -5.73 -7.03
C ASP A 36 -1.45 -4.98 -7.10
N PHE A 37 -1.44 -3.85 -7.81
CA PHE A 37 -2.63 -3.02 -8.00
C PHE A 37 -3.47 -3.51 -9.19
N GLU A 38 -2.82 -4.11 -10.20
CA GLU A 38 -3.48 -4.59 -11.42
C GLU A 38 -4.38 -5.80 -11.17
N LYS A 39 -4.13 -6.59 -10.11
CA LYS A 39 -5.03 -7.66 -9.69
C LYS A 39 -6.33 -7.16 -9.04
N LEU A 40 -6.42 -5.89 -8.64
CA LEU A 40 -7.59 -5.36 -7.94
C LEU A 40 -8.73 -5.14 -8.92
N ASP A 41 -9.93 -5.54 -8.51
CA ASP A 41 -11.14 -5.30 -9.27
C ASP A 41 -12.02 -4.21 -8.64
N GLY A 42 -13.16 -3.91 -9.28
CA GLY A 42 -14.11 -2.93 -8.76
C GLY A 42 -14.71 -3.31 -7.39
N ASN A 43 -14.83 -4.60 -7.08
CA ASN A 43 -15.31 -5.05 -5.77
C ASN A 43 -14.28 -4.76 -4.68
N ASP A 44 -13.00 -4.94 -5.00
CA ASP A 44 -11.90 -4.61 -4.10
C ASP A 44 -11.87 -3.11 -3.78
N ALA A 45 -12.05 -2.26 -4.79
CA ALA A 45 -12.14 -0.81 -4.61
C ALA A 45 -13.34 -0.42 -3.72
N LEU A 46 -14.52 -0.99 -3.97
CA LEU A 46 -15.71 -0.76 -3.14
C LEU A 46 -15.55 -1.29 -1.71
N ALA A 47 -14.86 -2.42 -1.53
CA ALA A 47 -14.57 -2.97 -0.21
C ALA A 47 -13.63 -2.05 0.59
N VAL A 48 -12.58 -1.53 -0.06
CA VAL A 48 -11.68 -0.53 0.53
C VAL A 48 -12.46 0.72 0.97
N LEU A 49 -13.32 1.26 0.11
CA LEU A 49 -14.15 2.41 0.44
C LEU A 49 -15.06 2.15 1.64
N ARG A 50 -15.77 1.02 1.66
CA ARG A 50 -16.63 0.64 2.79
C ARG A 50 -15.84 0.54 4.09
N GLN A 51 -14.67 -0.10 4.05
CA GLN A 51 -13.81 -0.25 5.22
C GLN A 51 -13.32 1.12 5.72
N TYR A 52 -12.78 1.95 4.82
CA TYR A 52 -12.30 3.29 5.15
C TYR A 52 -13.40 4.16 5.79
N THR A 53 -14.59 4.21 5.19
CA THR A 53 -15.70 5.01 5.73
C THR A 53 -16.20 4.46 7.07
N ALA A 54 -16.26 3.13 7.24
CA ALA A 54 -16.67 2.50 8.48
C ALA A 54 -15.74 2.83 9.65
N GLU A 55 -14.43 2.80 9.42
CA GLU A 55 -13.39 3.01 10.44
C GLU A 55 -13.14 4.50 10.73
N THR A 56 -13.13 5.36 9.71
CA THR A 56 -12.75 6.77 9.86
C THR A 56 -13.93 7.72 10.10
N LYS A 57 -15.15 7.29 9.77
CA LYS A 57 -16.36 8.13 9.70
C LYS A 57 -16.19 9.35 8.77
N LYS A 58 -15.21 9.34 7.88
CA LYS A 58 -14.99 10.39 6.89
C LYS A 58 -15.86 10.12 5.66
N GLU A 59 -16.57 11.15 5.25
CA GLU A 59 -17.33 11.24 4.00
C GLU A 59 -16.90 12.52 3.30
N GLY A 60 -16.71 12.49 1.98
CA GLY A 60 -16.30 13.68 1.26
C GLY A 60 -15.85 13.45 -0.18
N TYR A 61 -15.66 14.57 -0.87
CA TYR A 61 -15.18 14.60 -2.24
C TYR A 61 -13.66 14.41 -2.30
N ALA A 62 -13.16 13.77 -3.36
CA ALA A 62 -11.74 13.53 -3.64
C ALA A 62 -11.00 12.64 -2.62
N GLN A 63 -11.61 11.52 -2.21
CA GLN A 63 -10.97 10.51 -1.34
C GLN A 63 -9.65 10.00 -1.90
N GLU A 64 -9.48 9.99 -3.23
CA GLU A 64 -8.23 9.63 -3.90
C GLU A 64 -7.02 10.48 -3.50
N MET A 65 -7.23 11.64 -2.87
CA MET A 65 -6.18 12.50 -2.32
C MET A 65 -5.91 12.28 -0.82
N ASP A 66 -6.79 11.58 -0.10
CA ASP A 66 -6.59 11.25 1.31
C ASP A 66 -5.54 10.13 1.45
N ARG A 67 -4.44 10.42 2.13
CA ARG A 67 -3.36 9.44 2.39
C ARG A 67 -3.81 8.27 3.23
N GLU A 68 -4.80 8.46 4.09
CA GLU A 68 -5.38 7.37 4.86
C GLU A 68 -6.15 6.42 3.93
N TYR A 69 -6.95 6.93 2.99
CA TYR A 69 -7.65 6.13 1.99
C TYR A 69 -6.68 5.39 1.06
N GLN A 70 -5.64 6.09 0.57
CA GLN A 70 -4.56 5.50 -0.21
C GLN A 70 -3.87 4.35 0.54
N ALA A 71 -3.72 4.44 1.88
CA ALA A 71 -3.13 3.37 2.67
C ALA A 71 -3.99 2.09 2.70
N TYR A 72 -5.32 2.20 2.64
CA TYR A 72 -6.19 1.01 2.49
C TYR A 72 -6.00 0.35 1.12
N PHE A 73 -5.82 1.13 0.05
CA PHE A 73 -5.50 0.59 -1.27
C PHE A 73 -4.15 -0.14 -1.29
N VAL A 74 -3.12 0.44 -0.67
CA VAL A 74 -1.82 -0.23 -0.51
C VAL A 74 -1.99 -1.56 0.23
N ALA A 75 -2.73 -1.55 1.34
CA ALA A 75 -2.96 -2.75 2.16
C ALA A 75 -3.69 -3.84 1.37
N LYS A 76 -4.72 -3.45 0.61
CA LYS A 76 -5.50 -4.35 -0.24
C LYS A 76 -4.66 -4.94 -1.39
N ALA A 77 -3.89 -4.11 -2.08
CA ALA A 77 -2.94 -4.55 -3.12
C ALA A 77 -1.88 -5.50 -2.57
N ALA A 78 -1.43 -5.27 -1.32
CA ALA A 78 -0.46 -6.12 -0.65
C ALA A 78 -1.03 -7.36 0.04
N GLY A 79 -2.35 -7.45 0.19
CA GLY A 79 -2.99 -8.53 0.96
C GLY A 79 -2.59 -8.51 2.44
N VAL A 80 -2.39 -7.32 3.01
CA VAL A 80 -1.98 -7.12 4.42
C VAL A 80 -2.98 -6.23 5.16
N HIS A 81 -2.90 -6.20 6.49
CA HIS A 81 -3.70 -5.29 7.30
C HIS A 81 -3.24 -3.83 7.14
N VAL A 82 -4.18 -2.87 7.08
CA VAL A 82 -3.86 -1.44 6.93
C VAL A 82 -3.00 -0.89 8.07
N GLY A 83 -3.11 -1.48 9.26
CA GLY A 83 -2.28 -1.18 10.41
C GLY A 83 -0.79 -1.36 10.14
N LEU A 84 -0.39 -2.36 9.34
CA LEU A 84 1.01 -2.55 8.94
C LEU A 84 1.51 -1.36 8.12
N ILE A 85 0.70 -0.88 7.18
CA ILE A 85 1.05 0.28 6.35
C ILE A 85 1.16 1.54 7.21
N LYS A 86 0.22 1.73 8.15
CA LYS A 86 0.20 2.85 9.11
C LYS A 86 1.36 2.79 10.13
N ALA A 87 1.85 1.59 10.46
CA ALA A 87 2.99 1.38 11.36
C ALA A 87 4.35 1.59 10.68
N ALA A 88 4.39 1.64 9.35
CA ALA A 88 5.62 1.89 8.60
C ALA A 88 6.21 3.27 8.91
N SER A 89 7.50 3.46 8.62
CA SER A 89 8.14 4.76 8.78
C SER A 89 7.43 5.83 7.93
N ALA A 90 7.41 7.09 8.36
CA ALA A 90 6.77 8.18 7.60
C ALA A 90 7.28 8.29 6.15
N LYS A 91 8.57 7.98 5.93
CA LYS A 91 9.19 7.91 4.60
C LYS A 91 8.57 6.80 3.76
N ASP A 92 8.41 5.61 4.33
CA ASP A 92 7.86 4.47 3.62
C ASP A 92 6.36 4.63 3.38
N PHE A 93 5.62 5.06 4.40
CA PHE A 93 4.20 5.41 4.29
C PHE A 93 3.95 6.42 3.16
N THR A 94 4.75 7.47 3.07
CA THR A 94 4.63 8.48 2.00
C THR A 94 4.89 7.88 0.61
N LYS A 95 5.90 7.01 0.48
CA LYS A 95 6.21 6.35 -0.79
C LYS A 95 5.13 5.36 -1.21
N LEU A 96 4.57 4.62 -0.26
CA LEU A 96 3.51 3.65 -0.51
C LEU A 96 2.21 4.35 -0.92
N THR A 97 1.79 5.36 -0.16
CA THR A 97 0.58 6.15 -0.47
C THR A 97 0.70 6.91 -1.78
N LEU A 98 1.89 7.40 -2.14
CA LEU A 98 2.11 8.02 -3.46
C LEU A 98 1.92 7.03 -4.63
N ARG A 99 2.27 5.75 -4.46
CA ARG A 99 2.01 4.72 -5.48
C ARG A 99 0.52 4.47 -5.65
N ALA A 100 -0.20 4.30 -4.55
CA ALA A 100 -1.66 4.18 -4.59
C ALA A 100 -2.30 5.41 -5.21
N ARG A 101 -1.85 6.63 -4.85
CA ARG A 101 -2.34 7.86 -5.48
C ARG A 101 -2.14 7.86 -7.00
N ASN A 102 -0.99 7.42 -7.48
CA ASN A 102 -0.73 7.38 -8.92
C ASN A 102 -1.65 6.38 -9.62
N PHE A 103 -1.87 5.19 -9.04
CA PHE A 103 -2.82 4.20 -9.55
C PHE A 103 -4.27 4.71 -9.56
N LEU A 104 -4.68 5.48 -8.56
CA LEU A 104 -6.06 5.96 -8.44
C LEU A 104 -6.38 7.12 -9.40
N LEU A 105 -5.37 7.75 -9.99
CA LEU A 105 -5.53 8.95 -10.83
C LEU A 105 -5.21 8.73 -12.31
N PHE A 106 -4.55 7.63 -12.66
CA PHE A 106 -4.04 7.34 -14.01
C PHE A 106 -4.22 5.86 -14.34
#